data_AF-A0A3N1XB02-F1
#
_entry.id   AF-A0A3N1XB02-F1
#
_cell.length_a   1.000
_cell.length_b   1.000
_cell.length_c   1.000
_cell.angle_alpha   90.00
_cell.angle_beta   90.00
_cell.angle_gamma   90.00
#
_symmetry.space_group_name_H-M   'P 1'
#
loop_
_entity.id
_entity.type
_entity.pdbx_description
1 polymer ?
#
loop_
_entity_poly.entity_id
_entity_poly.type
_entity_poly.pdbx_seq_one_letter_code
_entity_poly.pdbx_strand_id
1 'polypeptide(L)'
;MYKKAISTGIDLAYAYLDSNPEKHMIKLLNLVDKLDRKKSIESQRKVFRDIIKDKDNNWYRFILGMWNDIDSGIRKAFFHNIIFNSTLLAKSKHDKYREQYNCNIPWAILMDPTSACNLNCIGCWAAQYGSKLSMNFNTLDRIIRQGKELGVYFYAYSGGEPLIRKKDIIKLCEKHRDCMFTAFTNGTLIDEEFADEMLRVKNFIPGISIEGFEEETDSRRGEGTYKAVIRAMEILKRKKLAFGVSCCYTRKNAEIIGSEEFIDDIISKGAKFAWFFTYIPVGADAVPELMVTAEQREFMYRQIRKFRKTKPLFTMDFWNDGEYVEGCIAGGRRYMHINAGGDIEPCAFIHYSDSNIYEKTLLEALQSPLFMQYHNQQPFNSNHLRPCPLLDNPECLVKVVEAAGAKSTDLIEPEDVHELRSKCVDTAKEWAQSAERIWSESHPCEGCAACPFCKGKK
;
A
#
# COMPACT_ATOMS: atom_id res chain seq x y z
N MET A 1 -29.11 -17.69 4.33
CA MET A 1 -29.61 -17.20 5.62
C MET A 1 -28.48 -16.63 6.51
N TYR A 2 -27.37 -17.37 6.71
CA TYR A 2 -26.22 -16.93 7.53
C TYR A 2 -25.54 -15.62 7.09
N LYS A 3 -25.20 -15.46 5.80
CA LYS A 3 -24.61 -14.20 5.26
C LYS A 3 -25.52 -12.97 5.47
N LYS A 4 -26.84 -13.14 5.33
CA LYS A 4 -27.82 -12.06 5.51
C LYS A 4 -27.93 -11.64 6.97
N ALA A 5 -27.92 -12.60 7.90
CA ALA A 5 -27.92 -12.33 9.34
C ALA A 5 -26.63 -11.62 9.80
N ILE A 6 -25.47 -12.05 9.29
CA ILE A 6 -24.19 -11.37 9.55
C ILE A 6 -24.22 -9.94 9.02
N SER A 7 -24.67 -9.73 7.78
CA SER A 7 -24.81 -8.38 7.19
C SER A 7 -25.67 -7.47 8.05
N THR A 8 -26.85 -7.94 8.49
CA THR A 8 -27.74 -7.16 9.36
C THR A 8 -27.10 -6.84 10.71
N GLY A 9 -26.32 -7.75 11.30
CA GLY A 9 -25.59 -7.50 12.53
C GLY A 9 -24.52 -6.40 12.38
N ILE A 10 -23.80 -6.37 11.26
CA ILE A 10 -22.80 -5.34 10.96
C ILE A 10 -23.46 -3.99 10.73
N ASP A 11 -24.56 -3.95 9.98
CA ASP A 11 -25.34 -2.74 9.77
C ASP A 11 -25.80 -2.13 11.09
N LEU A 12 -26.28 -2.96 12.02
CA LEU A 12 -26.67 -2.53 13.37
C LEU A 12 -25.48 -2.06 14.20
N ALA A 13 -24.35 -2.77 14.14
CA ALA A 13 -23.14 -2.37 14.86
C ALA A 13 -22.60 -1.03 14.35
N TYR A 14 -22.61 -0.81 13.04
CA TYR A 14 -22.22 0.45 12.43
C TYR A 14 -23.21 1.57 12.77
N ALA A 15 -24.53 1.34 12.63
CA ALA A 15 -25.54 2.34 13.00
C ALA A 15 -25.43 2.74 14.48
N TYR A 16 -25.14 1.78 15.35
CA TYR A 16 -24.86 2.05 16.75
C TYR A 16 -23.62 2.95 16.91
N LEU A 17 -22.49 2.59 16.29
CA LEU A 17 -21.29 3.43 16.30
C LEU A 17 -21.58 4.85 15.77
N ASP A 18 -22.29 4.95 14.66
CA ASP A 18 -22.53 6.20 13.94
C ASP A 18 -23.41 7.19 14.71
N SER A 19 -24.37 6.69 15.49
CA SER A 19 -25.27 7.53 16.30
C SER A 19 -24.56 8.36 17.38
N ASN A 20 -23.43 7.88 17.91
CA ASN A 20 -22.61 8.56 18.90
C ASN A 20 -21.22 7.91 18.97
N PRO A 21 -20.30 8.24 18.06
CA PRO A 21 -19.01 7.56 17.94
C PRO A 21 -18.19 7.66 19.22
N GLU A 22 -18.19 8.80 19.91
CA GLU A 22 -17.46 9.01 21.16
C GLU A 22 -17.91 8.01 22.26
N LYS A 23 -19.21 7.88 22.48
CA LYS A 23 -19.75 7.00 23.54
C LYS A 23 -19.78 5.53 23.14
N HIS A 24 -20.07 5.24 21.88
CA HIS A 24 -20.39 3.88 21.44
C HIS A 24 -19.15 3.08 21.02
N MET A 25 -18.04 3.72 20.68
CA MET A 25 -16.77 3.03 20.38
C MET A 25 -16.25 2.21 21.56
N ILE A 26 -16.26 2.78 22.78
CA ILE A 26 -15.86 2.08 24.01
C ILE A 26 -16.78 0.88 24.27
N LYS A 27 -18.08 1.05 24.06
CA LYS A 27 -19.07 -0.03 24.28
C LYS A 27 -18.92 -1.17 23.29
N LEU A 28 -18.68 -0.87 22.01
CA LEU A 28 -18.39 -1.87 20.99
C LEU A 28 -17.10 -2.61 21.30
N LEU A 29 -16.05 -1.91 21.74
CA LEU A 29 -14.80 -2.54 22.16
C LEU A 29 -15.00 -3.49 23.36
N ASN A 30 -15.81 -3.09 24.34
CA ASN A 30 -16.18 -3.97 25.47
C ASN A 30 -17.00 -5.20 25.03
N LEU A 31 -17.78 -5.09 23.95
CA LEU A 31 -18.49 -6.23 23.38
C LEU A 31 -17.50 -7.18 22.69
N VAL A 32 -16.54 -6.65 21.94
CA VAL A 32 -15.47 -7.44 21.30
C VAL A 32 -14.65 -8.20 22.35
N ASP A 33 -14.35 -7.59 23.50
CA ASP A 33 -13.67 -8.28 24.62
C ASP A 33 -14.40 -9.54 25.08
N LYS A 34 -15.73 -9.49 25.16
CA LYS A 34 -16.53 -10.65 25.59
C LYS A 34 -16.55 -11.76 24.53
N LEU A 35 -16.35 -11.40 23.27
CA LEU A 35 -16.40 -12.31 22.13
C LEU A 35 -15.04 -12.95 21.83
N ASP A 36 -13.92 -12.24 22.03
CA ASP A 36 -12.57 -12.79 21.85
C ASP A 36 -12.12 -13.61 23.07
N ARG A 37 -12.79 -14.74 23.29
CA ARG A 37 -12.48 -15.68 24.37
C ARG A 37 -11.07 -16.28 24.29
N LYS A 38 -10.44 -16.22 23.11
CA LYS A 38 -9.09 -16.75 22.86
C LYS A 38 -7.99 -15.68 23.02
N LYS A 39 -8.32 -14.45 23.40
CA LYS A 39 -7.38 -13.32 23.54
C LYS A 39 -6.50 -13.09 22.29
N SER A 40 -7.03 -13.46 21.12
CA SER A 40 -6.31 -13.45 19.85
C SER A 40 -5.88 -12.06 19.37
N ILE A 41 -6.48 -11.00 19.92
CA ILE A 41 -6.19 -9.58 19.57
C ILE A 41 -5.97 -8.69 20.80
N GLU A 42 -5.55 -9.26 21.94
CA GLU A 42 -5.46 -8.54 23.23
C GLU A 42 -4.51 -7.33 23.18
N SER A 43 -3.35 -7.45 22.52
CA SER A 43 -2.38 -6.35 22.41
C SER A 43 -2.91 -5.18 21.58
N GLN A 44 -3.53 -5.45 20.42
CA GLN A 44 -4.13 -4.42 19.58
C GLN A 44 -5.30 -3.72 20.29
N ARG A 45 -6.11 -4.47 21.05
CA ARG A 45 -7.20 -3.89 21.84
C ARG A 45 -6.70 -2.96 22.93
N LYS A 46 -5.61 -3.31 23.62
CA LYS A 46 -5.04 -2.45 24.67
C LYS A 46 -4.61 -1.10 24.10
N VAL A 47 -3.88 -1.12 22.98
CA VAL A 47 -3.47 0.11 22.29
C VAL A 47 -4.69 0.96 21.90
N PHE A 48 -5.73 0.34 21.34
CA PHE A 48 -6.94 1.06 20.95
C PHE A 48 -7.70 1.64 22.15
N ARG A 49 -7.72 0.94 23.29
CA ARG A 49 -8.28 1.47 24.55
C ARG A 49 -7.53 2.69 25.04
N ASP A 50 -6.21 2.66 24.98
CA ASP A 50 -5.37 3.75 25.45
C ASP A 50 -5.59 5.00 24.57
N ILE A 51 -5.71 4.82 23.25
CA ILE A 51 -6.10 5.88 22.30
C ILE A 51 -7.46 6.50 22.66
N ILE A 52 -8.50 5.69 22.91
CA ILE A 52 -9.86 6.23 23.11
C ILE A 52 -10.01 6.96 24.45
N LYS A 53 -9.21 6.61 25.46
CA LYS A 53 -9.26 7.23 26.79
C LYS A 53 -8.59 8.60 26.83
N ASP A 54 -7.59 8.81 25.99
CA ASP A 54 -6.84 10.06 25.91
C ASP A 54 -7.42 10.94 24.80
N LYS A 55 -8.20 11.96 25.18
CA LYS A 55 -8.85 12.86 24.22
C LYS A 55 -7.87 13.79 23.50
N ASP A 56 -6.69 14.01 24.06
CA ASP A 56 -5.64 14.82 23.46
C ASP A 56 -4.78 14.00 22.46
N ASN A 57 -4.93 12.68 22.49
CA ASN A 57 -4.27 11.77 21.57
C ASN A 57 -4.58 12.12 20.10
N ASN A 58 -3.54 12.13 19.25
CA ASN A 58 -3.67 12.44 17.83
C ASN A 58 -4.58 11.42 17.11
N TRP A 59 -4.57 10.14 17.51
CA TRP A 59 -5.43 9.11 16.91
C TRP A 59 -6.89 9.23 17.35
N TYR A 60 -7.16 9.66 18.58
CA TYR A 60 -8.52 9.97 19.01
C TYR A 60 -9.12 11.09 18.15
N ARG A 61 -8.36 12.18 17.98
CA ARG A 61 -8.73 13.32 17.13
C ARG A 61 -8.91 12.89 15.67
N PHE A 62 -8.01 12.06 15.14
CA PHE A 62 -8.12 11.51 13.79
C PHE A 62 -9.41 10.72 13.60
N ILE A 63 -9.68 9.75 14.48
CA ILE A 63 -10.83 8.86 14.38
C ILE A 63 -12.14 9.64 14.45
N LEU A 64 -12.30 10.53 15.43
CA LEU A 64 -13.52 11.33 15.56
C LEU A 64 -13.65 12.39 14.46
N GLY A 65 -12.54 12.96 14.00
CA GLY A 65 -12.51 13.90 12.87
C GLY A 65 -13.16 13.32 11.61
N MET A 66 -13.07 12.00 11.39
CA MET A 66 -13.72 11.34 10.25
C MET A 66 -15.23 11.60 10.20
N TRP A 67 -15.93 11.71 11.34
CA TRP A 67 -17.38 11.97 11.35
C TRP A 67 -17.75 13.36 10.86
N ASN A 68 -16.86 14.33 11.01
CA ASN A 68 -17.05 15.70 10.51
C ASN A 68 -16.61 15.82 9.06
N ASP A 69 -15.49 15.16 8.73
CA ASP A 69 -14.76 15.38 7.50
C ASP A 69 -15.22 14.50 6.35
N ILE A 70 -15.81 13.33 6.63
CA ILE A 70 -16.12 12.30 5.63
C ILE A 70 -17.63 11.99 5.57
N ASP A 71 -18.15 11.86 4.35
CA ASP A 71 -19.52 11.45 4.06
C ASP A 71 -19.91 10.16 4.81
N SER A 72 -21.13 10.12 5.34
CA SER A 72 -21.61 8.99 6.15
C SER A 72 -21.69 7.68 5.36
N GLY A 73 -22.04 7.76 4.06
CA GLY A 73 -22.08 6.62 3.17
C GLY A 73 -20.69 6.03 2.92
N ILE A 74 -19.67 6.88 2.79
CA ILE A 74 -18.28 6.45 2.64
C ILE A 74 -17.76 5.84 3.93
N ARG A 75 -18.03 6.46 5.09
CA ARG A 75 -17.68 5.88 6.40
C ARG A 75 -18.29 4.50 6.59
N LYS A 76 -19.55 4.32 6.18
CA LYS A 76 -20.23 3.02 6.19
C LYS A 76 -19.54 2.02 5.26
N ALA A 77 -19.26 2.40 4.01
CA ALA A 77 -18.58 1.54 3.05
C ALA A 77 -17.18 1.12 3.53
N PHE A 78 -16.41 2.04 4.12
CA PHE A 78 -15.12 1.75 4.72
C PHE A 78 -15.23 0.73 5.86
N PHE A 79 -16.17 0.94 6.79
CA PHE A 79 -16.41 0.00 7.89
C PHE A 79 -16.76 -1.41 7.39
N HIS A 80 -17.66 -1.50 6.40
CA HIS A 80 -18.08 -2.78 5.84
C HIS A 80 -16.94 -3.47 5.06
N ASN A 81 -16.28 -2.74 4.17
CA ASN A 81 -15.39 -3.35 3.18
C ASN A 81 -13.97 -3.55 3.71
N ILE A 82 -13.45 -2.63 4.53
CA ILE A 82 -12.10 -2.73 5.11
C ILE A 82 -12.12 -3.42 6.46
N ILE A 83 -12.90 -2.90 7.42
CA ILE A 83 -12.86 -3.44 8.79
C ILE A 83 -13.49 -4.83 8.84
N PHE A 84 -14.61 -5.05 8.15
CA PHE A 84 -15.28 -6.33 8.19
C PHE A 84 -14.85 -7.31 7.09
N ASN A 85 -15.04 -6.97 5.81
CA ASN A 85 -14.78 -7.92 4.72
C ASN A 85 -13.29 -8.25 4.58
N SER A 86 -12.43 -7.24 4.38
CA SER A 86 -11.01 -7.49 4.11
C SER A 86 -10.20 -7.89 5.36
N THR A 87 -10.67 -7.59 6.58
CA THR A 87 -9.95 -7.95 7.80
C THR A 87 -10.56 -9.17 8.50
N LEU A 88 -11.79 -9.06 9.00
CA LEU A 88 -12.39 -10.09 9.85
C LEU A 88 -12.82 -11.33 9.06
N LEU A 89 -13.56 -11.15 7.96
CA LEU A 89 -13.99 -12.29 7.13
C LEU A 89 -12.81 -12.92 6.40
N ALA A 90 -11.99 -12.09 5.76
CA ALA A 90 -10.88 -12.57 4.95
C ALA A 90 -9.85 -13.36 5.75
N LYS A 91 -9.57 -12.99 7.02
CA LYS A 91 -8.59 -13.71 7.86
C LYS A 91 -8.85 -15.21 7.92
N SER A 92 -10.08 -15.62 8.28
CA SER A 92 -10.45 -17.03 8.38
C SER A 92 -10.30 -17.80 7.06
N LYS A 93 -10.57 -17.11 5.95
CA LYS A 93 -10.49 -17.68 4.60
C LYS A 93 -9.05 -17.78 4.13
N HIS A 94 -8.25 -16.75 4.36
CA HIS A 94 -6.82 -16.72 4.04
C HIS A 94 -6.06 -17.79 4.81
N ASP A 95 -6.29 -17.91 6.12
CA ASP A 95 -5.61 -18.92 6.94
C ASP A 95 -5.92 -20.34 6.44
N LYS A 96 -7.20 -20.63 6.17
CA LYS A 96 -7.64 -21.89 5.57
C LYS A 96 -7.00 -22.14 4.21
N TYR A 97 -6.97 -21.15 3.32
CA TYR A 97 -6.48 -21.34 1.95
C TYR A 97 -4.97 -21.40 1.85
N ARG A 98 -4.23 -20.68 2.71
CA ARG A 98 -2.78 -20.84 2.81
C ARG A 98 -2.41 -22.26 3.21
N GLU A 99 -3.11 -22.83 4.20
CA GLU A 99 -2.92 -24.22 4.61
C GLU A 99 -3.36 -25.20 3.51
N GLN A 100 -4.54 -25.02 2.94
CA GLN A 100 -5.11 -25.93 1.94
C GLN A 100 -4.30 -25.98 0.64
N TYR A 101 -3.85 -24.83 0.13
CA TYR A 101 -3.19 -24.74 -1.17
C TYR A 101 -1.66 -24.65 -1.07
N ASN A 102 -1.13 -24.57 0.15
CA ASN A 102 0.29 -24.41 0.45
C ASN A 102 0.94 -23.28 -0.38
N CYS A 103 0.27 -22.13 -0.43
CA CYS A 103 0.76 -20.94 -1.11
C CYS A 103 0.31 -19.68 -0.36
N ASN A 104 0.92 -18.55 -0.72
CA ASN A 104 0.48 -17.26 -0.20
C ASN A 104 -0.92 -16.90 -0.71
N ILE A 105 -1.69 -16.19 0.13
CA ILE A 105 -3.00 -15.62 -0.25
C ILE A 105 -2.97 -14.12 0.07
N PRO A 106 -3.11 -13.24 -0.95
CA PRO A 106 -2.98 -11.81 -0.76
C PRO A 106 -4.19 -11.22 -0.03
N TRP A 107 -3.95 -10.11 0.65
CA TRP A 107 -4.99 -9.25 1.21
C TRP A 107 -5.49 -8.21 0.20
N ALA A 108 -4.61 -7.78 -0.70
CA ALA A 108 -4.88 -6.80 -1.74
C ALA A 108 -4.36 -7.26 -3.11
N ILE A 109 -5.00 -6.78 -4.18
CA ILE A 109 -4.46 -6.89 -5.53
C ILE A 109 -4.30 -5.48 -6.08
N LEU A 110 -3.10 -5.15 -6.54
CA LEU A 110 -2.82 -3.97 -7.35
C LEU A 110 -2.91 -4.39 -8.81
N MET A 111 -3.62 -3.63 -9.65
CA MET A 111 -3.66 -3.90 -11.08
C MET A 111 -3.62 -2.61 -11.89
N ASP A 112 -3.01 -2.68 -13.06
CA ASP A 112 -2.85 -1.53 -13.96
C ASP A 112 -3.90 -1.59 -15.07
N PRO A 113 -4.97 -0.79 -15.03
CA PRO A 113 -6.03 -0.89 -16.05
C PRO A 113 -5.52 -0.49 -17.45
N THR A 114 -4.47 0.34 -17.50
CA THR A 114 -3.89 0.88 -18.72
C THR A 114 -2.44 1.29 -18.49
N SER A 115 -1.64 1.19 -19.53
CA SER A 115 -0.29 1.73 -19.60
C SER A 115 -0.26 3.21 -19.99
N ALA A 116 -1.38 3.76 -20.46
CA ALA A 116 -1.48 5.17 -20.85
C ALA A 116 -1.36 6.09 -19.64
N CYS A 117 -0.63 7.20 -19.78
CA CYS A 117 -0.55 8.30 -18.82
C CYS A 117 -0.71 9.64 -19.54
N ASN A 118 -1.22 10.66 -18.85
CA ASN A 118 -1.32 12.03 -19.36
C ASN A 118 -0.17 12.95 -18.88
N LEU A 119 0.85 12.38 -18.21
CA LEU A 119 2.07 13.05 -17.78
C LEU A 119 3.30 12.22 -18.21
N ASN A 120 4.49 12.83 -18.18
CA ASN A 120 5.77 12.18 -18.49
C ASN A 120 6.78 12.43 -17.34
N CYS A 121 6.49 11.89 -16.16
CA CYS A 121 7.27 12.19 -14.96
C CYS A 121 8.71 11.65 -15.04
N ILE A 122 9.69 12.41 -14.54
CA ILE A 122 11.09 11.99 -14.46
C ILE A 122 11.23 10.79 -13.51
N GLY A 123 11.91 9.74 -13.99
CA GLY A 123 12.13 8.50 -13.25
C GLY A 123 10.84 7.71 -12.98
N CYS A 124 9.82 7.83 -13.81
CA CYS A 124 8.60 7.02 -13.64
C CYS A 124 8.82 5.59 -14.12
N TRP A 125 8.56 4.61 -13.26
CA TRP A 125 8.55 3.20 -13.66
C TRP A 125 7.33 2.83 -14.51
N ALA A 126 6.22 3.60 -14.41
CA ALA A 126 4.92 3.22 -14.96
C ALA A 126 4.43 4.06 -16.16
N ALA A 127 4.90 5.30 -16.33
CA ALA A 127 4.39 6.21 -17.37
C ALA A 127 5.09 6.03 -18.72
N GLN A 128 6.22 5.33 -18.76
CA GLN A 128 7.03 5.23 -19.96
C GLN A 128 6.51 4.16 -20.95
N TYR A 129 5.49 3.39 -20.59
CA TYR A 129 5.00 2.21 -21.33
C TYR A 129 4.33 2.47 -22.69
N GLY A 130 4.20 3.73 -23.13
CA GLY A 130 3.43 4.08 -24.32
C GLY A 130 1.93 3.76 -24.18
N SER A 131 1.07 4.40 -24.97
CA SER A 131 -0.40 4.24 -24.91
C SER A 131 -0.91 2.93 -25.55
N LYS A 132 -0.19 1.81 -25.37
CA LYS A 132 -0.38 0.59 -26.18
C LYS A 132 -1.21 -0.49 -25.50
N LEU A 133 -1.20 -0.59 -24.16
CA LEU A 133 -1.79 -1.73 -23.46
C LEU A 133 -2.90 -1.29 -22.51
N SER A 134 -4.04 -1.96 -22.61
CA SER A 134 -5.14 -1.74 -21.69
C SER A 134 -6.02 -2.97 -21.56
N MET A 135 -6.24 -3.38 -20.31
CA MET A 135 -7.16 -4.46 -20.01
C MET A 135 -8.60 -4.04 -20.30
N ASN A 136 -9.35 -4.92 -20.94
CA ASN A 136 -10.79 -4.70 -21.12
C ASN A 136 -11.53 -4.85 -19.77
N PHE A 137 -12.72 -4.27 -19.69
CA PHE A 137 -13.55 -4.31 -18.48
C PHE A 137 -13.83 -5.72 -17.96
N ASN A 138 -14.04 -6.70 -18.85
CA ASN A 138 -14.35 -8.07 -18.46
C ASN A 138 -13.15 -8.77 -17.80
N THR A 139 -11.93 -8.47 -18.25
CA THR A 139 -10.70 -8.95 -17.60
C THR A 139 -10.58 -8.38 -16.17
N LEU A 140 -10.75 -7.06 -16.01
CA LEU A 140 -10.70 -6.40 -14.70
C LEU A 140 -11.76 -6.96 -13.74
N ASP A 141 -13.00 -7.13 -14.22
CA ASP A 141 -14.09 -7.75 -13.45
C ASP A 141 -13.78 -9.20 -13.07
N ARG A 142 -13.19 -9.97 -13.99
CA ARG A 142 -12.80 -11.36 -13.76
C ARG A 142 -11.73 -11.48 -12.67
N ILE A 143 -10.74 -10.57 -12.67
CA ILE A 143 -9.71 -10.51 -11.62
C ILE A 143 -10.36 -10.29 -10.25
N ILE A 144 -11.27 -9.30 -10.13
CA ILE A 144 -11.95 -9.01 -8.86
C ILE A 144 -12.81 -10.19 -8.40
N ARG A 145 -13.50 -10.87 -9.32
CA ARG A 145 -14.27 -12.07 -8.98
C ARG A 145 -13.38 -13.18 -8.42
N GLN A 146 -12.27 -13.49 -9.08
CA GLN A 146 -11.31 -14.49 -8.60
C GLN A 146 -10.68 -14.08 -7.26
N GLY A 147 -10.35 -12.80 -7.09
CA GLY A 147 -9.82 -12.28 -5.82
C GLY A 147 -10.82 -12.47 -4.68
N LYS A 148 -12.11 -12.17 -4.88
CA LYS A 148 -13.17 -12.41 -3.90
C LYS A 148 -13.34 -13.89 -3.57
N GLU A 149 -13.18 -14.76 -4.57
CA GLU A 149 -13.14 -16.22 -4.37
C GLU A 149 -11.97 -16.65 -3.49
N LEU A 150 -10.86 -15.89 -3.43
CA LEU A 150 -9.74 -16.11 -2.51
C LEU A 150 -9.87 -15.35 -1.17
N GLY A 151 -10.74 -14.34 -1.08
CA GLY A 151 -10.92 -13.52 0.13
C GLY A 151 -10.39 -12.09 0.01
N VAL A 152 -9.98 -11.66 -1.18
CA VAL A 152 -9.53 -10.30 -1.48
C VAL A 152 -10.73 -9.37 -1.67
N TYR A 153 -10.77 -8.30 -0.89
CA TYR A 153 -11.79 -7.24 -0.96
C TYR A 153 -11.21 -5.83 -1.07
N PHE A 154 -9.88 -5.70 -1.14
CA PHE A 154 -9.21 -4.43 -1.37
C PHE A 154 -8.45 -4.48 -2.69
N TYR A 155 -8.75 -3.53 -3.57
CA TYR A 155 -8.17 -3.45 -4.90
C TYR A 155 -7.59 -2.08 -5.12
N ALA A 156 -6.33 -2.04 -5.53
CA ALA A 156 -5.63 -0.82 -5.89
C ALA A 156 -5.42 -0.75 -7.39
N TYR A 157 -5.42 0.45 -7.93
CA TYR A 157 -5.10 0.72 -9.33
C TYR A 157 -3.85 1.58 -9.45
N SER A 158 -2.90 1.18 -10.30
CA SER A 158 -1.79 2.04 -10.77
C SER A 158 -1.71 2.03 -12.30
N GLY A 159 -0.51 1.86 -12.86
CA GLY A 159 -0.20 1.89 -14.28
C GLY A 159 0.33 3.25 -14.67
N GLY A 160 0.09 3.65 -15.92
CA GLY A 160 0.39 5.01 -16.36
C GLY A 160 -0.42 6.03 -15.54
N GLU A 161 -1.70 6.24 -15.88
CA GLU A 161 -2.66 6.96 -15.05
C GLU A 161 -4.00 6.19 -15.03
N PRO A 162 -4.38 5.58 -13.90
CA PRO A 162 -5.59 4.75 -13.83
C PRO A 162 -6.87 5.55 -14.15
N LEU A 163 -6.93 6.84 -13.83
CA LEU A 163 -8.12 7.66 -14.10
C LEU A 163 -8.35 8.00 -15.57
N ILE A 164 -7.43 7.65 -16.49
CA ILE A 164 -7.75 7.58 -17.92
C ILE A 164 -8.91 6.59 -18.16
N ARG A 165 -9.00 5.54 -17.33
CA ARG A 165 -10.12 4.57 -17.33
C ARG A 165 -11.16 4.85 -16.23
N LYS A 166 -11.34 6.11 -15.81
CA LYS A 166 -12.25 6.46 -14.70
C LYS A 166 -13.67 5.88 -14.84
N LYS A 167 -14.23 5.81 -16.06
CA LYS A 167 -15.56 5.21 -16.31
C LYS A 167 -15.62 3.72 -15.96
N ASP A 168 -14.59 2.95 -16.32
CA ASP A 168 -14.53 1.53 -15.98
C ASP A 168 -14.32 1.33 -14.49
N ILE A 169 -13.44 2.13 -13.87
CA ILE A 169 -13.19 2.08 -12.43
C ILE A 169 -14.49 2.31 -11.64
N ILE A 170 -15.27 3.34 -12.00
CA ILE A 170 -16.57 3.60 -11.37
C ILE A 170 -17.55 2.44 -11.58
N LYS A 171 -17.61 1.87 -12.79
CA LYS A 171 -18.45 0.71 -13.08
C LYS A 171 -18.03 -0.53 -12.28
N LEU A 172 -16.75 -0.74 -12.03
CA LEU A 172 -16.24 -1.80 -11.14
C LEU A 172 -16.62 -1.53 -9.69
N CYS A 173 -16.50 -0.29 -9.22
CA CYS A 173 -16.92 0.13 -7.88
C CYS A 173 -18.41 -0.16 -7.64
N GLU A 174 -19.25 0.17 -8.61
CA GLU A 174 -20.69 -0.09 -8.59
C GLU A 174 -21.04 -1.57 -8.63
N LYS A 175 -20.31 -2.37 -9.43
CA LYS A 175 -20.55 -3.82 -9.53
C LYS A 175 -20.10 -4.59 -8.29
N HIS A 176 -19.03 -4.14 -7.63
CA HIS A 176 -18.39 -4.83 -6.49
C HIS A 176 -18.46 -3.98 -5.22
N ARG A 177 -19.68 -3.64 -4.79
CA ARG A 177 -19.96 -2.77 -3.62
C ARG A 177 -19.45 -3.31 -2.29
N ASP A 178 -19.16 -4.60 -2.21
CA ASP A 178 -18.57 -5.30 -1.07
C ASP A 178 -17.03 -5.20 -1.02
N CYS A 179 -16.42 -4.53 -2.01
CA CYS A 179 -14.99 -4.26 -2.08
C CYS A 179 -14.71 -2.78 -1.87
N MET A 180 -13.50 -2.46 -1.45
CA MET A 180 -12.98 -1.11 -1.39
C MET A 180 -11.90 -0.94 -2.45
N PHE A 181 -11.96 0.20 -3.15
CA PHE A 181 -11.07 0.53 -4.26
C PHE A 181 -10.23 1.75 -3.93
N THR A 182 -9.02 1.76 -4.45
CA THR A 182 -8.12 2.91 -4.41
C THR A 182 -7.39 3.04 -5.72
N ALA A 183 -6.89 4.24 -6.02
CA ALA A 183 -5.98 4.45 -7.14
C ALA A 183 -4.84 5.35 -6.70
N PHE A 184 -3.64 5.00 -7.15
CA PHE A 184 -2.51 5.90 -7.21
C PHE A 184 -2.67 6.75 -8.46
N THR A 185 -3.03 8.01 -8.27
CA THR A 185 -3.34 8.92 -9.38
C THR A 185 -2.51 10.18 -9.29
N ASN A 186 -2.17 10.77 -10.44
CA ASN A 186 -1.56 12.10 -10.53
C ASN A 186 -2.56 13.23 -10.18
N GLY A 187 -3.84 12.92 -9.96
CA GLY A 187 -4.87 13.84 -9.51
C GLY A 187 -5.41 14.79 -10.59
N THR A 188 -4.76 14.89 -11.74
CA THR A 188 -5.11 15.87 -12.79
C THR A 188 -6.50 15.65 -13.40
N LEU A 189 -7.00 14.42 -13.35
CA LEU A 189 -8.30 13.99 -13.90
C LEU A 189 -9.43 13.93 -12.86
N ILE A 190 -9.16 14.37 -11.62
CA ILE A 190 -10.18 14.52 -10.57
C ILE A 190 -10.86 15.88 -10.75
N ASP A 191 -12.05 15.83 -11.32
CA ASP A 191 -12.95 16.96 -11.54
C ASP A 191 -14.24 16.81 -10.69
N GLU A 192 -15.13 17.80 -10.76
CA GLU A 192 -16.42 17.80 -10.05
C GLU A 192 -17.28 16.58 -10.40
N GLU A 193 -17.36 16.24 -11.70
CA GLU A 193 -18.16 15.11 -12.20
C GLU A 193 -17.64 13.78 -11.65
N PHE A 194 -16.32 13.55 -11.70
CA PHE A 194 -15.74 12.34 -11.15
C PHE A 194 -15.92 12.26 -9.63
N ALA A 195 -15.80 13.38 -8.93
CA ALA A 195 -16.03 13.42 -7.49
C ALA A 195 -17.51 13.14 -7.13
N ASP A 196 -18.47 13.55 -7.96
CA ASP A 196 -19.89 13.17 -7.81
C ASP A 196 -20.11 11.66 -8.02
N GLU A 197 -19.44 11.06 -9.01
CA GLU A 197 -19.46 9.61 -9.19
C GLU A 197 -18.83 8.87 -8.00
N MET A 198 -17.77 9.40 -7.40
CA MET A 198 -17.19 8.85 -6.17
C MET A 198 -18.18 8.90 -4.99
N LEU A 199 -18.93 10.01 -4.83
CA LEU A 199 -20.01 10.11 -3.83
C LEU A 199 -21.15 9.12 -4.09
N ARG A 200 -21.42 8.81 -5.36
CA ARG A 200 -22.44 7.83 -5.75
C ARG A 200 -22.03 6.41 -5.35
N VAL A 201 -20.80 5.99 -5.66
CA VAL A 201 -20.33 4.61 -5.42
C VAL A 201 -19.83 4.38 -3.99
N LYS A 202 -19.26 5.41 -3.34
CA LYS A 202 -18.85 5.46 -1.91
C LYS A 202 -17.69 4.55 -1.49
N ASN A 203 -17.24 3.65 -2.35
CA ASN A 203 -16.20 2.66 -2.08
C ASN A 203 -14.92 2.88 -2.90
N PHE A 204 -14.61 4.14 -3.23
CA PHE A 204 -13.39 4.54 -3.92
C PHE A 204 -12.67 5.67 -3.15
N ILE A 205 -11.39 5.46 -2.81
CA ILE A 205 -10.58 6.38 -2.00
C ILE A 205 -9.23 6.59 -2.71
N PRO A 206 -8.99 7.72 -3.39
CA PRO A 206 -7.75 7.94 -4.12
C PRO A 206 -6.56 8.29 -3.20
N GLY A 207 -5.36 7.85 -3.60
CA GLY A 207 -4.08 8.36 -3.13
C GLY A 207 -3.50 9.30 -4.19
N ILE A 208 -3.45 10.59 -3.89
CA ILE A 208 -3.02 11.62 -4.85
C ILE A 208 -1.51 11.77 -4.79
N SER A 209 -0.87 11.64 -5.94
CA SER A 209 0.59 11.68 -6.04
C SER A 209 1.12 13.10 -5.95
N ILE A 210 2.05 13.36 -5.02
CA ILE A 210 2.63 14.68 -4.75
C ILE A 210 4.04 14.53 -4.15
N GLU A 211 4.98 15.39 -4.53
CA GLU A 211 6.42 15.25 -4.20
C GLU A 211 6.93 16.28 -3.20
N GLY A 212 6.06 17.12 -2.67
CA GLY A 212 6.41 18.28 -1.87
C GLY A 212 5.51 19.45 -2.23
N PHE A 213 6.08 20.66 -2.23
CA PHE A 213 5.38 21.84 -2.68
C PHE A 213 5.43 21.96 -4.21
N GLU A 214 5.13 23.13 -4.74
CA GLU A 214 5.05 23.38 -6.18
C GLU A 214 6.37 23.06 -6.89
N GLU A 215 7.49 23.49 -6.33
CA GLU A 215 8.82 23.27 -6.92
C GLU A 215 9.15 21.77 -7.04
N GLU A 216 9.01 20.99 -5.96
CA GLU A 216 9.35 19.56 -5.97
C GLU A 216 8.40 18.74 -6.85
N THR A 217 7.10 19.09 -6.83
CA THR A 217 6.08 18.40 -7.61
C THR A 217 6.24 18.68 -9.10
N ASP A 218 6.35 19.94 -9.49
CA ASP A 218 6.41 20.32 -10.90
C ASP A 218 7.76 19.96 -11.53
N SER A 219 8.87 20.05 -10.79
CA SER A 219 10.20 19.66 -11.30
C SER A 219 10.29 18.18 -11.69
N ARG A 220 9.47 17.31 -11.07
CA ARG A 220 9.40 15.89 -11.42
C ARG A 220 8.26 15.56 -12.38
N ARG A 221 7.07 16.12 -12.15
CA ARG A 221 5.83 15.69 -12.82
C ARG A 221 5.41 16.57 -13.99
N GLY A 222 6.04 17.74 -14.15
CA GLY A 222 5.73 18.74 -15.15
C GLY A 222 4.98 19.93 -14.57
N GLU A 223 5.19 21.10 -15.18
CA GLU A 223 4.64 22.38 -14.77
C GLU A 223 3.10 22.36 -14.65
N GLY A 224 2.59 22.92 -13.56
CA GLY A 224 1.16 23.03 -13.27
C GLY A 224 0.54 21.78 -12.62
N THR A 225 1.33 20.71 -12.41
CA THR A 225 0.84 19.48 -11.77
C THR A 225 0.45 19.73 -10.32
N TYR A 226 1.26 20.47 -9.56
CA TYR A 226 0.95 20.81 -8.18
C TYR A 226 -0.40 21.52 -8.05
N LYS A 227 -0.65 22.53 -8.89
CA LYS A 227 -1.93 23.26 -8.90
C LYS A 227 -3.12 22.36 -9.23
N ALA A 228 -2.93 21.39 -10.14
CA ALA A 228 -3.96 20.40 -10.44
C ALA A 228 -4.23 19.46 -9.24
N VAL A 229 -3.18 19.02 -8.55
CA VAL A 229 -3.28 18.22 -7.32
C VAL A 229 -4.00 18.97 -6.21
N ILE A 230 -3.64 20.23 -5.94
CA ILE A 230 -4.29 21.04 -4.91
C ILE A 230 -5.77 21.23 -5.22
N ARG A 231 -6.13 21.55 -6.48
CA ARG A 231 -7.52 21.63 -6.92
C ARG A 231 -8.29 20.33 -6.67
N ALA A 232 -7.69 19.18 -6.98
CA ALA A 232 -8.30 17.88 -6.71
C ALA A 232 -8.56 17.68 -5.21
N MET A 233 -7.58 17.95 -4.36
CA MET A 233 -7.71 17.85 -2.90
C MET A 233 -8.83 18.77 -2.37
N GLU A 234 -8.93 20.00 -2.89
CA GLU A 234 -9.99 20.94 -2.52
C GLU A 234 -11.39 20.43 -2.87
N ILE A 235 -11.58 19.89 -4.08
CA ILE A 235 -12.85 19.28 -4.51
C ILE A 235 -13.23 18.13 -3.57
N LEU A 236 -12.28 17.21 -3.31
CA LEU A 236 -12.53 16.04 -2.47
C LEU A 236 -12.84 16.44 -1.03
N LYS A 237 -12.08 17.36 -0.44
CA LYS A 237 -12.31 17.87 0.91
C LYS A 237 -13.68 18.52 1.03
N ARG A 238 -14.05 19.42 0.11
CA ARG A 238 -15.35 20.11 0.14
C ARG A 238 -16.52 19.14 0.03
N LYS A 239 -16.39 18.10 -0.77
CA LYS A 239 -17.40 17.04 -0.92
C LYS A 239 -17.34 15.97 0.17
N LYS A 240 -16.44 16.09 1.15
CA LYS A 240 -16.25 15.11 2.23
C LYS A 240 -15.92 13.70 1.71
N LEU A 241 -15.19 13.63 0.60
CA LEU A 241 -14.64 12.40 0.05
C LEU A 241 -13.35 12.05 0.78
N ALA A 242 -13.19 10.80 1.18
CA ALA A 242 -11.94 10.35 1.78
C ALA A 242 -10.85 10.25 0.70
N PHE A 243 -9.67 10.77 0.99
CA PHE A 243 -8.48 10.64 0.17
C PHE A 243 -7.23 10.73 1.04
N GLY A 244 -6.09 10.38 0.43
CA GLY A 244 -4.78 10.58 1.01
C GLY A 244 -3.79 11.02 -0.05
N VAL A 245 -2.53 11.12 0.34
CA VAL A 245 -1.42 11.44 -0.56
C VAL A 245 -0.51 10.23 -0.73
N SER A 246 0.15 10.18 -1.89
CA SER A 246 1.16 9.19 -2.23
C SER A 246 2.45 9.91 -2.58
N CYS A 247 3.42 9.88 -1.69
CA CYS A 247 4.64 10.64 -1.78
C CYS A 247 5.81 9.71 -2.15
N CYS A 248 6.40 9.92 -3.32
CA CYS A 248 7.65 9.25 -3.67
C CYS A 248 8.82 10.17 -3.32
N TYR A 249 9.55 9.79 -2.27
CA TYR A 249 10.74 10.52 -1.84
C TYR A 249 11.98 10.05 -2.59
N THR A 250 12.82 11.02 -2.93
CA THR A 250 14.03 10.94 -3.74
C THR A 250 15.14 11.69 -3.03
N ARG A 251 16.37 11.59 -3.54
CA ARG A 251 17.50 12.40 -3.06
C ARG A 251 17.22 13.90 -3.03
N LYS A 252 16.33 14.40 -3.89
CA LYS A 252 16.07 15.84 -4.06
C LYS A 252 15.00 16.40 -3.12
N ASN A 253 14.14 15.57 -2.54
CA ASN A 253 12.94 16.04 -1.82
C ASN A 253 12.65 15.28 -0.51
N ALA A 254 13.53 14.39 -0.06
CA ALA A 254 13.31 13.60 1.16
C ALA A 254 13.06 14.52 2.37
N GLU A 255 13.85 15.57 2.53
CA GLU A 255 13.77 16.54 3.62
C GLU A 255 12.48 17.36 3.56
N ILE A 256 11.99 17.68 2.36
CA ILE A 256 10.73 18.41 2.15
C ILE A 256 9.54 17.52 2.49
N ILE A 257 9.47 16.31 1.93
CA ILE A 257 8.38 15.35 2.20
C ILE A 257 8.36 14.94 3.67
N GLY A 258 9.53 14.80 4.30
CA GLY A 258 9.66 14.50 5.72
C GLY A 258 9.60 15.72 6.65
N SER A 259 9.26 16.91 6.15
CA SER A 259 9.15 18.13 6.96
C SER A 259 7.81 18.21 7.72
N GLU A 260 7.83 18.83 8.90
CA GLU A 260 6.61 19.13 9.65
C GLU A 260 5.65 20.02 8.85
N GLU A 261 6.20 21.00 8.12
CA GLU A 261 5.45 21.98 7.33
C GLU A 261 4.63 21.30 6.23
N PHE A 262 5.27 20.44 5.43
CA PHE A 262 4.57 19.71 4.37
C PHE A 262 3.49 18.79 4.92
N ILE A 263 3.78 18.07 6.02
CA ILE A 263 2.81 17.16 6.63
C ILE A 263 1.61 17.91 7.23
N ASP A 264 1.85 19.05 7.88
CA ASP A 264 0.77 19.90 8.38
C ASP A 264 -0.06 20.49 7.25
N ASP A 265 0.58 20.87 6.14
CA ASP A 265 -0.09 21.38 4.96
C ASP A 265 -1.06 20.35 4.35
N ILE A 266 -0.61 19.12 4.08
CA ILE A 266 -1.49 18.07 3.51
C ILE A 266 -2.64 17.68 4.45
N ILE A 267 -2.41 17.70 5.77
CA ILE A 267 -3.47 17.47 6.78
C ILE A 267 -4.49 18.60 6.71
N SER A 268 -4.02 19.85 6.67
CA SER A 268 -4.89 21.02 6.57
C SER A 268 -5.74 20.99 5.29
N LYS A 269 -5.18 20.44 4.20
CA LYS A 269 -5.88 20.23 2.93
C LYS A 269 -6.80 19.01 2.92
N GLY A 270 -6.87 18.25 4.01
CA GLY A 270 -7.91 17.23 4.24
C GLY A 270 -7.45 15.78 4.09
N ALA A 271 -6.17 15.52 3.80
CA ALA A 271 -5.65 14.17 3.64
C ALA A 271 -5.85 13.33 4.91
N LYS A 272 -6.27 12.07 4.74
CA LYS A 272 -6.49 11.11 5.86
C LYS A 272 -5.39 10.08 5.99
N PHE A 273 -4.62 9.87 4.93
CA PHE A 273 -3.44 9.03 4.95
C PHE A 273 -2.34 9.60 4.06
N ALA A 274 -1.10 9.18 4.31
CA ALA A 274 0.04 9.43 3.46
C ALA A 274 0.85 8.13 3.27
N TRP A 275 1.02 7.72 2.03
CA TRP A 275 1.83 6.56 1.66
C TRP A 275 3.17 7.06 1.13
N PHE A 276 4.26 6.57 1.70
CA PHE A 276 5.61 6.96 1.37
C PHE A 276 6.32 5.83 0.63
N PHE A 277 6.93 6.17 -0.50
CA PHE A 277 7.68 5.26 -1.35
C PHE A 277 9.08 5.85 -1.54
N THR A 278 10.12 5.04 -1.34
CA THR A 278 11.44 5.43 -1.84
C THR A 278 11.47 5.28 -3.36
N TYR A 279 12.22 6.14 -4.04
CA TYR A 279 12.54 5.93 -5.45
C TYR A 279 13.23 4.59 -5.67
N ILE A 280 12.80 3.84 -6.68
CA ILE A 280 13.39 2.57 -7.11
C ILE A 280 13.85 2.72 -8.57
N PRO A 281 15.11 2.34 -8.91
CA PRO A 281 15.67 2.53 -10.23
C PRO A 281 15.27 1.39 -11.20
N VAL A 282 13.97 1.21 -11.43
CA VAL A 282 13.44 0.18 -12.36
C VAL A 282 13.42 0.70 -13.79
N GLY A 283 13.78 -0.16 -14.75
CA GLY A 283 13.72 0.12 -16.18
C GLY A 283 15.00 0.70 -16.76
N ALA A 284 15.13 0.66 -18.09
CA ALA A 284 16.32 1.11 -18.82
C ALA A 284 16.61 2.61 -18.60
N ASP A 285 15.58 3.45 -18.61
CA ASP A 285 15.67 4.90 -18.37
C ASP A 285 15.58 5.28 -16.87
N ALA A 286 15.89 4.35 -15.98
CA ALA A 286 16.01 4.65 -14.55
C ALA A 286 17.04 5.76 -14.30
N VAL A 287 16.83 6.54 -13.24
CA VAL A 287 17.72 7.64 -12.83
C VAL A 287 18.26 7.32 -11.43
N PRO A 288 19.31 6.49 -11.29
CA PRO A 288 19.90 6.10 -10.00
C PRO A 288 20.26 7.29 -9.09
N GLU A 289 20.54 8.45 -9.67
CA GLU A 289 20.82 9.71 -8.97
C GLU A 289 19.63 10.24 -8.17
N LEU A 290 18.42 9.70 -8.36
CA LEU A 290 17.24 10.01 -7.55
C LEU A 290 17.06 9.09 -6.34
N MET A 291 17.76 7.95 -6.26
CA MET A 291 17.72 7.10 -5.06
C MET A 291 18.19 7.87 -3.84
N VAL A 292 17.54 7.72 -2.69
CA VAL A 292 18.00 8.39 -1.46
C VAL A 292 19.34 7.83 -0.96
N THR A 293 20.07 8.64 -0.20
CA THR A 293 21.19 8.12 0.61
C THR A 293 20.68 7.34 1.82
N ALA A 294 21.56 6.60 2.49
CA ALA A 294 21.23 5.90 3.73
C ALA A 294 20.77 6.85 4.84
N GLU A 295 21.38 8.03 4.95
CA GLU A 295 21.02 9.07 5.91
C GLU A 295 19.62 9.63 5.63
N GLN A 296 19.29 9.87 4.36
CA GLN A 296 17.96 10.34 3.96
C GLN A 296 16.88 9.28 4.22
N ARG A 297 17.16 7.99 3.96
CA ARG A 297 16.24 6.90 4.31
C ARG A 297 16.02 6.81 5.82
N GLU A 298 17.08 6.95 6.62
CA GLU A 298 16.96 6.99 8.08
C GLU A 298 16.17 8.20 8.57
N PHE A 299 16.42 9.38 7.97
CA PHE A 299 15.65 10.59 8.25
C PHE A 299 14.15 10.32 8.05
N MET A 300 13.76 9.77 6.90
CA MET A 300 12.37 9.41 6.61
C MET A 300 11.81 8.40 7.62
N TYR A 301 12.57 7.34 7.94
CA TYR A 301 12.19 6.37 8.98
C TYR A 301 11.87 7.04 10.32
N ARG A 302 12.72 7.98 10.78
CA ARG A 302 12.52 8.67 12.06
C ARG A 302 11.35 9.66 11.99
N GLN A 303 11.22 10.43 10.91
CA GLN A 303 10.13 11.39 10.75
C GLN A 303 8.76 10.72 10.66
N ILE A 304 8.61 9.67 9.86
CA ILE A 304 7.33 8.99 9.70
C ILE A 304 6.87 8.38 11.03
N ARG A 305 7.78 7.79 11.81
CA ARG A 305 7.48 7.31 13.16
C ARG A 305 7.14 8.43 14.14
N LYS A 306 7.78 9.59 14.02
CA LYS A 306 7.42 10.79 14.78
C LYS A 306 6.00 11.23 14.45
N PHE A 307 5.64 11.33 13.17
CA PHE A 307 4.31 11.75 12.73
C PHE A 307 3.20 10.84 13.24
N ARG A 308 3.42 9.52 13.34
CA ARG A 308 2.45 8.60 13.96
C ARG A 308 2.15 8.92 15.42
N LYS A 309 3.07 9.59 16.12
CA LYS A 309 2.90 9.99 17.52
C LYS A 309 2.33 11.40 17.66
N THR A 310 2.51 12.26 16.65
CA THR A 310 2.25 13.70 16.78
C THR A 310 1.14 14.23 15.86
N LYS A 311 0.85 13.55 14.75
CA LYS A 311 -0.05 14.06 13.70
C LYS A 311 -1.31 13.19 13.57
N PRO A 312 -2.49 13.79 13.38
CA PRO A 312 -3.72 13.05 13.08
C PRO A 312 -3.75 12.64 11.60
N LEU A 313 -2.79 11.80 11.19
CA LEU A 313 -2.62 11.33 9.81
C LEU A 313 -2.14 9.89 9.81
N PHE A 314 -2.78 9.02 9.03
CA PHE A 314 -2.32 7.65 8.89
C PHE A 314 -1.14 7.55 7.92
N THR A 315 0.07 7.34 8.43
CA THR A 315 1.30 7.28 7.62
C THR A 315 1.82 5.86 7.47
N MET A 316 2.22 5.48 6.26
CA MET A 316 2.84 4.17 5.96
C MET A 316 4.00 4.33 4.99
N ASP A 317 5.12 3.67 5.26
CA ASP A 317 6.33 3.66 4.43
C ASP A 317 6.62 2.24 3.96
N PHE A 318 6.61 2.04 2.65
CA PHE A 318 6.68 0.71 2.04
C PHE A 318 8.05 0.02 2.20
N TRP A 319 9.11 0.74 2.57
CA TRP A 319 10.47 0.19 2.78
C TRP A 319 10.95 0.25 4.23
N ASN A 320 10.42 1.18 5.02
CA ASN A 320 10.85 1.37 6.42
C ASN A 320 9.89 0.75 7.45
N ASP A 321 8.73 0.23 7.03
CA ASP A 321 7.76 -0.42 7.93
C ASP A 321 7.82 -1.94 7.95
N GLY A 322 8.86 -2.56 7.41
CA GLY A 322 9.00 -4.02 7.41
C GLY A 322 8.87 -4.65 8.81
N GLU A 323 9.24 -3.93 9.88
CA GLU A 323 9.01 -4.37 11.27
C GLU A 323 7.53 -4.60 11.62
N TYR A 324 6.62 -3.79 11.09
CA TYR A 324 5.18 -3.89 11.38
C TYR A 324 4.48 -5.00 10.59
N VAL A 325 5.11 -5.45 9.51
CA VAL A 325 4.54 -6.44 8.58
C VAL A 325 5.42 -7.68 8.42
N GLU A 326 6.46 -7.82 9.26
CA GLU A 326 7.42 -8.93 9.32
C GLU A 326 8.16 -9.18 7.99
N GLY A 327 8.68 -8.12 7.38
CA GLY A 327 9.49 -8.18 6.16
C GLY A 327 8.74 -7.77 4.89
N CYS A 328 9.15 -8.32 3.74
CA CYS A 328 8.51 -8.03 2.44
C CYS A 328 7.04 -8.48 2.41
N ILE A 329 6.19 -7.74 1.72
CA ILE A 329 4.76 -8.08 1.54
C ILE A 329 4.38 -8.60 0.15
N ALA A 330 5.36 -8.64 -0.76
CA ALA A 330 5.24 -9.09 -2.15
C ALA A 330 5.01 -10.61 -2.28
N GLY A 331 4.76 -11.07 -3.51
CA GLY A 331 4.64 -12.50 -3.83
C GLY A 331 3.38 -13.13 -3.25
N GLY A 332 2.29 -12.36 -3.19
CA GLY A 332 1.01 -12.80 -2.65
C GLY A 332 0.94 -12.82 -1.12
N ARG A 333 2.03 -12.55 -0.40
CA ARG A 333 2.04 -12.62 1.08
C ARG A 333 1.02 -11.66 1.70
N ARG A 334 1.01 -10.40 1.25
CA ARG A 334 -0.10 -9.45 1.51
C ARG A 334 -0.62 -8.81 0.24
N TYR A 335 0.17 -8.70 -0.81
CA TYR A 335 -0.33 -8.22 -2.09
C TYR A 335 0.39 -8.87 -3.28
N MET A 336 -0.20 -8.66 -4.47
CA MET A 336 0.37 -9.00 -5.77
C MET A 336 0.00 -7.89 -6.77
N HIS A 337 0.74 -7.84 -7.87
CA HIS A 337 0.57 -6.87 -8.95
C HIS A 337 0.12 -7.57 -10.24
N ILE A 338 -0.73 -6.92 -11.04
CA ILE A 338 -1.08 -7.35 -12.40
C ILE A 338 -0.91 -6.16 -13.34
N ASN A 339 0.10 -6.20 -14.21
CA ASN A 339 0.42 -5.09 -15.09
C ASN A 339 -0.62 -4.92 -16.23
N ALA A 340 -0.48 -3.87 -17.05
CA ALA A 340 -1.43 -3.58 -18.13
C ALA A 340 -1.44 -4.62 -19.27
N GLY A 341 -0.36 -5.40 -19.41
CA GLY A 341 -0.24 -6.56 -20.31
C GLY A 341 -0.90 -7.83 -19.77
N GLY A 342 -1.28 -7.84 -18.49
CA GLY A 342 -1.89 -8.98 -17.82
C GLY A 342 -0.89 -9.89 -17.09
N ASP A 343 0.40 -9.56 -17.07
CA ASP A 343 1.38 -10.36 -16.35
C ASP A 343 1.18 -10.21 -14.84
N ILE A 344 1.33 -11.33 -14.14
CA ILE A 344 1.08 -11.43 -12.71
C ILE A 344 2.43 -11.35 -12.00
N GLU A 345 2.69 -10.21 -11.37
CA GLU A 345 3.97 -9.85 -10.79
C GLU A 345 3.91 -9.90 -9.24
N PRO A 346 5.00 -10.24 -8.56
CA PRO A 346 5.02 -10.30 -7.10
C PRO A 346 4.89 -8.91 -6.46
N CYS A 347 5.32 -7.85 -7.15
CA CYS A 347 5.41 -6.47 -6.66
C CYS A 347 5.34 -5.50 -7.83
N ALA A 348 4.81 -4.30 -7.61
CA ALA A 348 4.73 -3.24 -8.64
C ALA A 348 6.09 -2.80 -9.20
N PHE A 349 7.17 -3.05 -8.46
CA PHE A 349 8.54 -2.68 -8.82
C PHE A 349 9.37 -3.88 -9.29
N ILE A 350 8.74 -5.04 -9.49
CA ILE A 350 9.43 -6.29 -9.88
C ILE A 350 8.75 -6.79 -11.14
N HIS A 351 9.12 -6.20 -12.26
CA HIS A 351 8.62 -6.54 -13.59
C HIS A 351 9.25 -7.82 -14.11
N TYR A 352 8.97 -8.92 -13.41
CA TYR A 352 9.30 -10.27 -13.83
C TYR A 352 8.10 -11.17 -13.56
N SER A 353 7.76 -12.03 -14.50
CA SER A 353 6.66 -12.99 -14.35
C SER A 353 6.89 -14.29 -15.10
N ASP A 354 6.27 -15.36 -14.60
CA ASP A 354 6.09 -16.66 -15.24
C ASP A 354 4.59 -16.96 -15.51
N SER A 355 3.71 -15.98 -15.31
CA SER A 355 2.26 -16.15 -15.20
C SER A 355 1.51 -14.95 -15.78
N ASN A 356 0.50 -15.21 -16.62
CA ASN A 356 -0.35 -14.16 -17.18
C ASN A 356 -1.84 -14.46 -16.92
N ILE A 357 -2.62 -13.43 -16.59
CA ILE A 357 -4.04 -13.53 -16.22
C ILE A 357 -4.96 -14.02 -17.34
N TYR A 358 -4.49 -14.00 -18.59
CA TYR A 358 -5.20 -14.56 -19.74
C TYR A 358 -5.04 -16.08 -19.84
N GLU A 359 -4.02 -16.64 -19.20
CA GLU A 359 -3.65 -18.06 -19.29
C GLU A 359 -3.87 -18.81 -17.97
N LYS A 360 -3.67 -18.13 -16.83
CA LYS A 360 -3.79 -18.69 -15.49
C LYS A 360 -4.85 -17.97 -14.67
N THR A 361 -5.48 -18.71 -13.77
CA THR A 361 -6.23 -18.15 -12.65
C THR A 361 -5.28 -17.51 -11.62
N LEU A 362 -5.81 -16.66 -10.74
CA LEU A 362 -5.04 -16.09 -9.64
C LEU A 362 -4.47 -17.18 -8.72
N LEU A 363 -5.22 -18.25 -8.46
CA LEU A 363 -4.74 -19.34 -7.61
C LEU A 363 -3.58 -20.10 -8.25
N GLU A 364 -3.68 -20.42 -9.55
CA GLU A 364 -2.58 -21.05 -10.29
C GLU A 364 -1.34 -20.16 -10.33
N ALA A 365 -1.51 -18.85 -10.48
CA ALA A 365 -0.41 -17.89 -10.40
C ALA A 365 0.22 -17.82 -9.00
N LEU A 366 -0.57 -17.89 -7.92
CA LEU A 366 -0.05 -17.94 -6.54
C LEU A 366 0.73 -19.22 -6.24
N GLN A 367 0.49 -20.30 -7.00
CA GLN A 367 1.21 -21.58 -6.92
C GLN A 367 2.33 -21.70 -7.97
N SER A 368 2.54 -20.67 -8.79
CA SER A 368 3.58 -20.65 -9.82
C SER A 368 4.99 -20.65 -9.20
N PRO A 369 6.02 -21.12 -9.94
CA PRO A 369 7.40 -21.06 -9.50
C PRO A 369 7.80 -19.71 -8.90
N LEU A 370 7.50 -18.58 -9.56
CA LEU A 370 7.89 -17.27 -9.07
C LEU A 370 7.26 -16.95 -7.71
N PHE A 371 5.96 -17.12 -7.56
CA PHE A 371 5.28 -16.84 -6.28
C PHE A 371 5.70 -17.82 -5.18
N MET A 372 5.99 -19.07 -5.52
CA MET A 372 6.48 -20.05 -4.56
C MET A 372 7.92 -19.78 -4.12
N GLN A 373 8.77 -19.19 -4.97
CA GLN A 373 10.08 -18.69 -4.54
C GLN A 373 9.92 -17.59 -3.48
N TYR A 374 8.98 -16.66 -3.64
CA TYR A 374 8.67 -15.68 -2.60
C TYR A 374 8.14 -16.33 -1.32
N HIS A 375 7.19 -17.27 -1.43
CA HIS A 375 6.64 -18.00 -0.29
C HIS A 375 7.73 -18.70 0.53
N ASN A 376 8.68 -19.36 -0.12
CA ASN A 376 9.68 -20.19 0.53
C ASN A 376 10.88 -19.39 1.09
N GLN A 377 11.17 -18.22 0.54
CA GLN A 377 12.36 -17.42 0.90
C GLN A 377 12.06 -16.23 1.81
N GLN A 378 10.78 -15.92 2.08
CA GLN A 378 10.42 -14.85 3.00
C GLN A 378 10.52 -15.28 4.47
N PRO A 379 11.01 -14.41 5.38
CA PRO A 379 11.55 -13.09 5.10
C PRO A 379 12.95 -13.16 4.45
N PHE A 380 13.21 -12.28 3.48
CA PHE A 380 14.51 -12.24 2.77
C PHE A 380 15.68 -11.74 3.63
N ASN A 381 15.38 -11.09 4.76
CA ASN A 381 16.36 -10.62 5.73
C ASN A 381 15.74 -10.68 7.13
N SER A 382 16.52 -11.09 8.14
CA SER A 382 16.09 -11.12 9.54
C SER A 382 16.01 -9.72 10.16
N ASN A 383 16.77 -8.75 9.63
CA ASN A 383 16.59 -7.34 9.94
C ASN A 383 15.47 -6.78 9.05
N HIS A 384 14.29 -6.59 9.62
CA HIS A 384 13.11 -6.15 8.86
C HIS A 384 13.16 -4.67 8.42
N LEU A 385 14.23 -3.92 8.71
CA LEU A 385 14.54 -2.65 8.04
C LEU A 385 15.17 -2.85 6.66
N ARG A 386 15.46 -4.10 6.29
CA ARG A 386 15.97 -4.51 4.98
C ARG A 386 15.02 -5.50 4.30
N PRO A 387 13.72 -5.19 4.17
CA PRO A 387 12.73 -6.19 3.76
C PRO A 387 12.79 -6.52 2.27
N CYS A 388 13.26 -5.60 1.42
CA CYS A 388 13.07 -5.68 -0.03
C CYS A 388 14.07 -6.65 -0.69
N PRO A 389 13.62 -7.65 -1.47
CA PRO A 389 14.53 -8.51 -2.23
C PRO A 389 15.21 -7.78 -3.40
N LEU A 390 14.67 -6.64 -3.83
CA LEU A 390 15.25 -5.81 -4.89
C LEU A 390 16.23 -4.78 -4.31
N LEU A 391 15.76 -3.91 -3.42
CA LEU A 391 16.55 -2.76 -2.96
C LEU A 391 17.56 -3.13 -1.86
N ASP A 392 17.17 -3.99 -0.92
CA ASP A 392 17.95 -4.23 0.30
C ASP A 392 18.78 -5.52 0.25
N ASN A 393 18.35 -6.45 -0.59
CA ASN A 393 18.93 -7.79 -0.74
C ASN A 393 18.98 -8.19 -2.23
N PRO A 394 19.60 -7.39 -3.13
CA PRO A 394 19.47 -7.56 -4.59
C PRO A 394 19.85 -8.95 -5.12
N GLU A 395 20.75 -9.67 -4.42
CA GLU A 395 21.09 -11.07 -4.74
C GLU A 395 19.91 -12.04 -4.57
N CYS A 396 18.98 -11.76 -3.66
CA CYS A 396 17.78 -12.55 -3.47
C CYS A 396 16.85 -12.44 -4.69
N LEU A 397 16.69 -11.24 -5.27
CA LEU A 397 15.88 -11.08 -6.47
C LEU A 397 16.42 -11.91 -7.64
N VAL A 398 17.73 -11.83 -7.90
CA VAL A 398 18.39 -12.62 -8.97
C VAL A 398 18.08 -14.11 -8.80
N LYS A 399 18.33 -14.66 -7.59
CA LYS A 399 18.06 -16.07 -7.30
C LYS A 399 16.60 -16.46 -7.49
N VAL A 400 15.67 -15.59 -7.07
CA VAL A 400 14.23 -15.82 -7.20
C VAL A 400 13.80 -15.85 -8.67
N VAL A 401 14.28 -14.89 -9.48
CA VAL A 401 13.93 -14.77 -10.91
C VAL A 401 14.50 -15.95 -11.69
N GLU A 402 15.78 -16.27 -11.51
CA GLU A 402 16.45 -17.38 -12.20
C GLU A 402 15.84 -18.73 -11.83
N ALA A 403 15.62 -19.00 -10.53
CA ALA A 403 15.06 -20.27 -10.07
C ALA A 403 13.61 -20.48 -10.54
N ALA A 404 12.86 -19.39 -10.77
CA ALA A 404 11.52 -19.44 -11.31
C ALA A 404 11.49 -19.55 -12.85
N GLY A 405 12.59 -19.23 -13.53
CA GLY A 405 12.60 -19.01 -14.98
C GLY A 405 11.69 -17.85 -15.41
N ALA A 406 11.50 -16.86 -14.52
CA ALA A 406 10.66 -15.71 -14.77
C ALA A 406 11.30 -14.80 -15.82
N LYS A 407 10.48 -14.17 -16.65
CA LYS A 407 10.93 -13.27 -17.72
C LYS A 407 10.60 -11.84 -17.37
N SER A 408 11.40 -10.90 -17.87
CA SER A 408 11.09 -9.48 -17.73
C SER A 408 9.75 -9.15 -18.39
N THR A 409 8.94 -8.38 -17.68
CA THR A 409 7.62 -7.90 -18.10
C THR A 409 7.60 -6.37 -18.25
N ASP A 410 8.78 -5.75 -18.27
CA ASP A 410 8.91 -4.35 -18.65
C ASP A 410 8.37 -4.15 -20.07
N LEU A 411 7.45 -3.20 -20.23
CA LEU A 411 6.70 -3.02 -21.47
C LEU A 411 7.47 -2.21 -22.53
N ILE A 412 8.59 -1.59 -22.16
CA ILE A 412 9.41 -0.77 -23.06
C ILE A 412 10.58 -1.59 -23.57
N GLU A 413 11.40 -2.04 -22.62
CA GLU A 413 12.62 -2.75 -22.88
C GLU A 413 12.82 -3.80 -21.79
N PRO A 414 12.84 -5.10 -22.13
CA PRO A 414 13.09 -6.16 -21.16
C PRO A 414 14.38 -5.92 -20.37
N GLU A 415 14.24 -5.54 -19.11
CA GLU A 415 15.37 -5.34 -18.21
C GLU A 415 15.93 -6.69 -17.73
N ASP A 416 17.26 -6.85 -17.80
CA ASP A 416 17.95 -8.00 -17.23
C ASP A 416 18.06 -7.87 -15.70
N VAL A 417 17.83 -8.96 -14.98
CA VAL A 417 17.80 -8.94 -13.51
C VAL A 417 19.16 -8.60 -12.88
N HIS A 418 20.28 -8.91 -13.56
CA HIS A 418 21.61 -8.54 -13.09
C HIS A 418 21.90 -7.06 -13.31
N GLU A 419 21.37 -6.45 -14.38
CA GLU A 419 21.42 -5.00 -14.60
C GLU A 419 20.64 -4.27 -13.51
N LEU A 420 19.40 -4.69 -13.22
CA LEU A 420 18.61 -4.12 -12.13
C LEU A 420 19.31 -4.30 -10.77
N ARG A 421 19.87 -5.48 -10.51
CA ARG A 421 20.68 -5.75 -9.31
C ARG A 421 21.84 -4.76 -9.22
N SER A 422 22.56 -4.52 -10.31
CA SER A 422 23.73 -3.64 -10.33
C SER A 422 23.41 -2.21 -9.85
N LYS A 423 22.22 -1.69 -10.19
CA LYS A 423 21.74 -0.36 -9.78
C LYS A 423 21.51 -0.25 -8.26
N CYS A 424 21.31 -1.36 -7.56
CA CYS A 424 20.91 -1.38 -6.14
C CYS A 424 22.03 -1.78 -5.16
N VAL A 425 23.15 -2.35 -5.62
CA VAL A 425 24.19 -2.95 -4.74
C VAL A 425 24.76 -1.95 -3.74
N ASP A 426 25.17 -0.77 -4.22
CA ASP A 426 25.83 0.21 -3.37
C ASP A 426 24.85 0.79 -2.35
N THR A 427 23.64 1.13 -2.77
CA THR A 427 22.56 1.58 -1.88
C THR A 427 22.22 0.52 -0.82
N ALA A 428 22.16 -0.77 -1.19
CA ALA A 428 21.91 -1.85 -0.25
C ALA A 428 23.03 -1.96 0.81
N LYS A 429 24.29 -1.82 0.39
CA LYS A 429 25.47 -1.90 1.26
C LYS A 429 25.55 -0.72 2.23
N GLU A 430 25.28 0.50 1.75
CA GLU A 430 25.24 1.69 2.60
C GLU A 430 24.10 1.60 3.62
N TRP A 431 22.89 1.27 3.16
CA TRP A 431 21.74 1.13 4.05
C TRP A 431 21.92 0.03 5.10
N ALA A 432 22.60 -1.06 4.77
CA ALA A 432 22.84 -2.15 5.72
C ALA A 432 23.52 -1.68 7.01
N GLN A 433 24.40 -0.68 6.94
CA GLN A 433 25.09 -0.13 8.11
C GLN A 433 24.13 0.67 9.00
N SER A 434 23.33 1.55 8.41
CA SER A 434 22.31 2.33 9.14
C SER A 434 21.22 1.42 9.71
N ALA A 435 20.72 0.47 8.93
CA ALA A 435 19.71 -0.49 9.35
C ALA A 435 20.18 -1.34 10.53
N GLU A 436 21.44 -1.80 10.54
CA GLU A 436 21.98 -2.57 11.66
C GLU A 436 22.04 -1.73 12.95
N ARG A 437 22.51 -0.48 12.84
CA ARG A 437 22.54 0.44 13.98
C ARG A 437 21.13 0.68 14.53
N ILE A 438 20.17 1.06 13.68
CA ILE A 438 18.78 1.33 14.09
C ILE A 438 18.12 0.07 14.68
N TRP A 439 18.40 -1.11 14.12
CA TRP A 439 17.88 -2.37 14.63
C TRP A 439 18.38 -2.64 16.05
N SER A 440 19.68 -2.42 16.30
CA SER A 440 20.27 -2.59 17.62
C SER A 440 19.73 -1.62 18.68
N GLU A 441 19.27 -0.42 18.28
CA GLU A 441 18.62 0.56 19.17
C GLU A 441 17.25 0.08 19.66
N SER A 442 16.51 -0.66 18.83
CA SER A 442 15.11 -1.05 19.05
C SER A 442 14.93 -2.51 19.51
N HIS A 443 15.91 -3.36 19.22
CA HIS A 443 15.94 -4.78 19.56
C HIS A 443 17.23 -5.12 20.32
N PRO A 444 17.42 -4.57 21.54
CA PRO A 444 18.61 -4.87 22.31
C PRO A 444 18.69 -6.38 22.57
N CYS A 445 19.83 -6.99 22.25
CA CYS A 445 20.10 -8.39 22.59
C CYS A 445 19.96 -8.60 24.10
N GLU A 446 18.92 -9.32 24.54
CA GLU A 446 18.83 -9.81 25.91
C GLU A 446 19.94 -10.87 26.14
N GLY A 447 20.99 -10.51 26.90
CA GLY A 447 21.92 -11.49 27.50
C GLY A 447 23.03 -12.03 26.58
N CYS A 448 24.09 -11.24 26.40
CA CYS A 448 25.28 -11.57 25.61
C CYS A 448 26.29 -12.52 26.31
N ALA A 449 25.84 -13.64 26.89
CA ALA A 449 26.73 -14.64 27.50
C ALA A 449 26.83 -15.96 26.71
N ALA A 450 25.90 -16.24 25.79
CA ALA A 450 25.85 -17.51 25.06
C ALA A 450 25.88 -17.39 23.52
N CYS A 451 26.02 -16.18 22.96
CA CYS A 451 26.03 -15.98 21.51
C CYS A 451 27.35 -16.45 20.87
N PRO A 452 27.35 -17.42 19.93
CA PRO A 452 28.56 -17.89 19.24
C PRO A 452 29.20 -16.82 18.34
N PHE A 453 28.43 -15.85 17.86
CA PHE A 453 28.89 -14.82 16.91
C PHE A 453 29.69 -13.68 17.55
N CYS A 454 29.66 -13.53 18.87
CA CYS A 454 30.44 -12.51 19.59
C CYS A 454 31.80 -13.05 20.11
N LYS A 455 32.06 -14.36 20.00
CA LYS A 455 33.36 -14.98 20.32
C LYS A 455 34.37 -14.74 19.18
N GLY A 456 34.74 -13.49 18.94
CA GLY A 456 35.73 -13.18 17.91
C GLY A 456 36.21 -11.73 17.86
N LYS A 457 35.67 -10.85 18.71
CA LYS A 457 36.17 -9.48 18.87
C LYS A 457 36.54 -9.26 20.34
N LYS A 458 37.74 -9.68 20.70
CA LYS A 458 38.51 -9.11 21.83
C LYS A 458 39.82 -8.58 21.27
#